data_AF-A0A7L0E412-F1
#
_entry.id   AF-A0A7L0E412-F1
#
_cell.length_a   1.000
_cell.length_b   1.000
_cell.length_c   1.000
_cell.angle_alpha   90.00
_cell.angle_beta   90.00
_cell.angle_gamma   90.00
#
_symmetry.space_group_name_H-M   'P 1'
#
loop_
_entity.id
_entity.type
_entity.pdbx_description
1 polymer ?
#
loop_
_entity_poly.entity_id
_entity_poly.type
_entity_poly.pdbx_seq_one_letter_code
_entity_poly.pdbx_strand_id
1 'polypeptide(L)'
;MTETPPLDAASSNRSENKSNSTMCPDLNDWWEIVYYLVPKYIDTVCIIGMLGNILVLFTYSLHKCPLKIAEIYLMNLAAADLIFLMCLPFWTENIRNKFNWPFGNFLCRSTSTSIRLNVYASIYLLVAVSVDRYLTFVHTLNHREIRSKTMAKGICLLTWFFGIFLSVPTFMFRTVKHFPLWNISACTLDFPTPLWITAERLVFNTVGFMLPSTAIIFLNFSTISSLRKKARVRRALGTESLKERNSRKATTLIFAVILMFLLCWTPYQFFVFLDILYQTEVINGCFWGELLNFGEQFGYTLATTNSCINPVIYVFVGKSFRQKALEVFSQFIPCGFPLRWVSFKEKSSYFNGLTVRSSLT
;
A
#
# COMPACT_ATOMS: atom_id res chain seq x y z
N MET A 1 -61.40 -49.38 -28.22
CA MET A 1 -62.65 -48.68 -28.55
C MET A 1 -62.74 -47.49 -27.61
N THR A 2 -62.53 -46.23 -27.99
CA THR A 2 -62.45 -45.60 -29.32
C THR A 2 -61.81 -44.21 -29.03
N GLU A 3 -60.61 -43.94 -29.54
CA GLU A 3 -60.28 -42.95 -30.57
C GLU A 3 -60.38 -41.45 -30.17
N THR A 4 -59.21 -40.79 -30.12
CA THR A 4 -58.95 -39.39 -30.53
C THR A 4 -58.89 -39.29 -32.08
N PRO A 5 -58.85 -38.14 -32.82
CA PRO A 5 -58.65 -36.69 -32.48
C PRO A 5 -59.54 -35.73 -33.39
N PRO A 6 -59.07 -34.60 -34.01
CA PRO A 6 -58.85 -33.20 -33.54
C PRO A 6 -59.63 -32.12 -34.36
N LEU A 7 -59.30 -30.82 -34.15
CA LEU A 7 -59.50 -29.57 -34.96
C LEU A 7 -60.13 -28.47 -34.10
N ASP A 8 -59.77 -27.18 -34.13
CA ASP A 8 -58.61 -26.40 -34.55
C ASP A 8 -58.89 -24.95 -34.11
N ALA A 9 -57.83 -24.19 -33.87
CA ALA A 9 -57.70 -22.74 -34.02
C ALA A 9 -58.80 -21.80 -33.45
N ALA A 10 -58.45 -21.10 -32.37
CA ALA A 10 -58.63 -19.65 -32.32
C ALA A 10 -57.47 -19.01 -31.54
N SER A 11 -56.68 -18.25 -32.29
CA SER A 11 -55.63 -17.36 -31.86
C SER A 11 -56.14 -16.30 -30.89
N SER A 12 -55.27 -15.85 -29.99
CA SER A 12 -54.78 -14.47 -29.95
C SER A 12 -54.33 -14.08 -28.55
N ASN A 13 -53.03 -13.83 -28.46
CA ASN A 13 -52.40 -12.85 -27.57
C ASN A 13 -52.64 -13.02 -26.07
N ARG A 14 -51.98 -14.02 -25.48
CA ARG A 14 -51.42 -13.83 -24.14
C ARG A 14 -50.08 -13.12 -24.30
N SER A 15 -50.13 -11.79 -24.34
CA SER A 15 -48.98 -10.93 -24.07
C SER A 15 -48.47 -11.29 -22.68
N GLU A 16 -47.48 -12.19 -22.63
CA GLU A 16 -46.63 -12.36 -21.46
C GLU A 16 -45.94 -11.01 -21.22
N ASN A 17 -46.44 -10.32 -20.20
CA ASN A 17 -45.76 -9.20 -19.57
C ASN A 17 -44.37 -9.66 -19.11
N LYS A 18 -43.37 -9.54 -19.98
CA LYS A 18 -41.96 -9.39 -19.62
C LYS A 18 -41.79 -7.99 -19.01
N SER A 19 -42.29 -7.78 -17.80
CA SER A 19 -41.97 -6.61 -17.00
C SER A 19 -41.07 -7.02 -15.84
N ASN A 20 -39.83 -6.52 -15.91
CA ASN A 20 -38.84 -6.43 -14.81
C ASN A 20 -38.10 -7.71 -14.38
N SER A 21 -37.55 -8.49 -15.31
CA SER A 21 -36.30 -9.17 -15.00
C SER A 21 -35.18 -8.14 -15.07
N THR A 22 -34.66 -7.67 -13.93
CA THR A 22 -33.44 -6.85 -13.89
C THR A 22 -32.33 -7.66 -14.56
N MET A 23 -31.96 -7.29 -15.78
CA MET A 23 -30.94 -7.98 -16.56
C MET A 23 -29.60 -7.75 -15.86
N CYS A 24 -29.10 -8.76 -15.14
CA CYS A 24 -27.82 -8.70 -14.49
C CYS A 24 -26.71 -8.78 -15.55
N PRO A 25 -25.64 -7.96 -15.45
CA PRO A 25 -24.57 -8.00 -16.42
C PRO A 25 -23.85 -9.37 -16.33
N ASP A 26 -23.66 -10.04 -17.47
CA ASP A 26 -22.84 -11.25 -17.56
C ASP A 26 -21.36 -10.84 -17.62
N LEU A 27 -20.58 -11.18 -16.59
CA LEU A 27 -19.17 -10.83 -16.46
C LEU A 27 -18.22 -12.04 -16.61
N ASN A 28 -18.69 -13.18 -17.11
CA ASN A 28 -17.85 -14.38 -17.23
C ASN A 28 -16.57 -14.14 -18.05
N ASP A 29 -16.67 -13.41 -19.18
CA ASP A 29 -15.52 -13.05 -20.00
C ASP A 29 -14.49 -12.18 -19.26
N TRP A 30 -14.95 -11.31 -18.35
CA TRP A 30 -14.09 -10.47 -17.54
C TRP A 30 -13.32 -11.26 -16.49
N TRP A 31 -13.94 -12.30 -15.90
CA TRP A 31 -13.27 -13.16 -14.94
C TRP A 31 -12.16 -14.00 -15.56
N GLU A 32 -12.32 -14.46 -16.80
CA GLU A 32 -11.23 -15.16 -17.52
C GLU A 32 -10.02 -14.24 -17.74
N ILE A 33 -10.26 -12.95 -18.05
CA ILE A 33 -9.20 -11.93 -18.11
C ILE A 33 -8.54 -11.76 -16.74
N VAL A 34 -9.32 -11.70 -15.66
CA VAL A 34 -8.81 -11.57 -14.29
C VAL A 34 -7.92 -12.75 -13.91
N TYR A 35 -8.38 -13.98 -14.14
CA TYR A 35 -7.62 -15.20 -13.82
C TYR A 35 -6.30 -15.31 -14.59
N TYR A 36 -6.20 -14.70 -15.77
CA TYR A 36 -4.98 -14.71 -16.57
C TYR A 36 -4.04 -13.52 -16.30
N LEU A 37 -4.55 -12.29 -16.29
CA LEU A 37 -3.74 -11.07 -16.19
C LEU A 37 -3.36 -10.70 -14.75
N VAL A 38 -4.29 -10.82 -13.81
CA VAL A 38 -4.05 -10.36 -12.43
C VAL A 38 -2.93 -11.17 -11.77
N PRO A 39 -2.89 -12.52 -11.87
CA PRO A 39 -1.77 -13.28 -11.34
C PRO A 39 -0.40 -12.86 -11.89
N LYS A 40 -0.28 -12.66 -13.20
CA LYS A 40 0.98 -12.24 -13.84
C LYS A 40 1.44 -10.87 -13.36
N TYR A 41 0.49 -9.96 -13.19
CA TYR A 41 0.76 -8.64 -12.63
C TYR A 41 1.26 -8.73 -11.18
N ILE A 42 0.54 -9.47 -10.33
CA ILE A 42 0.89 -9.63 -8.92
C ILE A 42 2.24 -10.33 -8.77
N ASP A 43 2.55 -11.35 -9.57
CA ASP A 43 3.85 -12.03 -9.57
C ASP A 43 5.00 -11.05 -9.92
N THR A 44 4.79 -10.18 -10.90
CA THR A 44 5.77 -9.15 -11.28
C THR A 44 5.98 -8.14 -10.15
N VAL A 45 4.88 -7.65 -9.57
CA VAL A 45 4.90 -6.75 -8.40
C VAL A 45 5.60 -7.41 -7.22
N CYS A 46 5.35 -8.70 -7.00
CA CYS A 46 5.94 -9.49 -5.93
C CYS A 46 7.47 -9.55 -6.06
N ILE A 47 7.98 -9.91 -7.24
CA ILE A 47 9.43 -10.00 -7.50
C ILE A 47 10.10 -8.64 -7.31
N ILE A 48 9.56 -7.59 -7.93
CA ILE A 48 10.10 -6.22 -7.80
C ILE A 48 10.09 -5.77 -6.34
N GLY A 49 8.96 -6.01 -5.65
CA GLY A 49 8.80 -5.67 -4.24
C GLY A 49 9.77 -6.41 -3.34
N MET A 50 9.97 -7.71 -3.54
CA MET A 50 10.91 -8.50 -2.72
C MET A 50 12.34 -7.98 -2.89
N LEU A 51 12.80 -7.84 -4.14
CA LEU A 51 14.15 -7.34 -4.43
C LEU A 51 14.37 -5.94 -3.85
N GLY A 52 13.39 -5.05 -4.04
CA GLY A 52 13.46 -3.67 -3.57
C GLY A 52 13.48 -3.57 -2.04
N ASN A 53 12.61 -4.28 -1.33
CA ASN A 53 12.53 -4.20 0.13
C ASN A 53 13.69 -4.92 0.81
N ILE A 54 14.20 -6.04 0.24
CA ILE A 54 15.45 -6.66 0.69
C ILE A 54 16.61 -5.67 0.55
N LEU A 55 16.71 -4.97 -0.59
CA LEU A 55 17.74 -3.95 -0.82
C LEU A 55 17.67 -2.83 0.23
N VAL A 56 16.47 -2.38 0.59
CA VAL A 56 16.26 -1.36 1.62
C VAL A 56 16.78 -1.84 2.98
N LEU A 57 16.37 -3.03 3.42
CA LEU A 57 16.83 -3.61 4.68
C LEU A 57 18.35 -3.84 4.69
N PHE A 58 18.88 -4.41 3.61
CA PHE A 58 20.31 -4.67 3.43
C PHE A 58 21.13 -3.38 3.52
N THR A 59 20.74 -2.35 2.76
CA THR A 59 21.43 -1.06 2.72
C THR A 59 21.47 -0.41 4.09
N TYR A 60 20.34 -0.34 4.79
CA TYR A 60 20.27 0.36 6.07
C TYR A 60 20.88 -0.45 7.23
N SER A 61 20.85 -1.77 7.18
CA SER A 61 21.44 -2.62 8.22
C SER A 61 22.96 -2.67 8.16
N LEU A 62 23.54 -2.58 6.95
CA LEU A 62 25.00 -2.63 6.74
C LEU A 62 25.65 -1.25 6.64
N HIS A 63 24.86 -0.17 6.57
CA HIS A 63 25.42 1.18 6.57
C HIS A 63 26.06 1.47 7.93
N LYS A 64 27.34 1.87 7.92
CA LYS A 64 28.12 2.11 9.15
C LYS A 64 27.66 3.33 9.95
N CYS A 65 26.89 4.24 9.35
CA CYS A 65 26.39 5.42 10.06
C CYS A 65 25.09 5.12 10.82
N PRO A 66 24.86 5.79 11.95
CA PRO A 66 23.70 5.52 12.76
C PRO A 66 22.41 5.96 12.05
N LEU A 67 21.38 5.09 12.07
CA LEU A 67 20.10 5.30 11.39
C LEU A 67 19.41 6.60 11.80
N LYS A 68 18.84 7.33 10.84
CA LYS A 68 17.94 8.46 11.06
C LYS A 68 16.54 7.96 11.40
N ILE A 69 15.72 8.79 12.04
CA ILE A 69 14.32 8.45 12.41
C ILE A 69 13.51 7.97 11.20
N ALA A 70 13.56 8.72 10.08
CA ALA A 70 12.88 8.32 8.86
C ALA A 70 13.38 6.96 8.32
N GLU A 71 14.68 6.67 8.45
CA GLU A 71 15.26 5.40 8.01
C GLU A 71 14.78 4.22 8.87
N ILE A 72 14.55 4.44 10.18
CA ILE A 72 13.94 3.43 11.08
C ILE A 72 12.51 3.10 10.61
N TYR A 73 11.69 4.11 10.29
CA TYR A 73 10.35 3.88 9.76
C TYR A 73 10.37 3.15 8.41
N LEU A 74 11.29 3.52 7.52
CA LEU A 74 11.46 2.85 6.23
C LEU A 74 11.89 1.38 6.36
N MET A 75 12.75 1.05 7.32
CA MET A 75 13.11 -0.35 7.59
C MET A 75 11.91 -1.16 8.10
N ASN A 76 11.09 -0.58 8.99
CA ASN A 76 9.89 -1.26 9.47
C ASN A 76 8.85 -1.44 8.36
N LEU A 77 8.71 -0.44 7.48
CA LEU A 77 7.86 -0.53 6.29
C LEU A 77 8.33 -1.65 5.36
N ALA A 78 9.63 -1.70 5.06
CA ALA A 78 10.22 -2.76 4.23
C ALA A 78 10.04 -4.15 4.86
N ALA A 79 10.13 -4.27 6.19
CA ALA A 79 9.86 -5.54 6.88
C ALA A 79 8.38 -5.95 6.76
N ALA A 80 7.44 -5.03 6.94
CA ALA A 80 6.01 -5.29 6.76
C ALA A 80 5.65 -5.64 5.31
N ASP A 81 6.27 -4.97 4.34
CA ASP A 81 6.13 -5.27 2.92
C ASP A 81 6.67 -6.68 2.61
N LEU A 82 7.83 -7.07 3.14
CA LEU A 82 8.36 -8.42 2.90
C LEU A 82 7.49 -9.53 3.50
N ILE A 83 6.94 -9.34 4.70
CA ILE A 83 6.01 -10.32 5.29
C ILE A 83 4.80 -10.55 4.38
N PHE A 84 4.22 -9.46 3.85
CA PHE A 84 3.13 -9.55 2.90
C PHE A 84 3.55 -10.19 1.57
N LEU A 85 4.67 -9.75 0.99
CA LEU A 85 5.18 -10.25 -0.29
C LEU A 85 5.55 -11.73 -0.23
N MET A 86 6.01 -12.25 0.91
CA MET A 86 6.23 -13.70 1.09
C MET A 86 4.94 -14.51 1.05
N CYS A 87 3.82 -13.93 1.47
CA CYS A 87 2.51 -14.59 1.43
C CYS A 87 1.75 -14.38 0.11
N LEU A 88 2.10 -13.33 -0.64
CA LEU A 88 1.41 -12.91 -1.84
C LEU A 88 1.34 -14.00 -2.94
N PRO A 89 2.37 -14.84 -3.18
CA PRO A 89 2.28 -15.94 -4.15
C PRO A 89 1.14 -16.94 -3.88
N PHE A 90 0.80 -17.19 -2.62
CA PHE A 90 -0.32 -18.07 -2.28
C PHE A 90 -1.66 -17.44 -2.67
N TRP A 91 -1.78 -16.12 -2.52
CA TRP A 91 -2.95 -15.37 -2.98
C TRP A 91 -3.01 -15.33 -4.52
N THR A 92 -1.86 -15.17 -5.17
CA THR A 92 -1.77 -15.24 -6.63
C THR A 92 -2.26 -16.59 -7.16
N GLU A 93 -1.80 -17.69 -6.56
CA GLU A 93 -2.22 -19.03 -6.97
C GLU A 93 -3.69 -19.29 -6.64
N ASN A 94 -4.22 -18.72 -5.54
CA ASN A 94 -5.65 -18.75 -5.26
C ASN A 94 -6.48 -18.13 -6.40
N ILE A 95 -6.05 -16.99 -6.94
CA ILE A 95 -6.72 -16.36 -8.10
C ILE A 95 -6.56 -17.25 -9.34
N ARG A 96 -5.34 -17.74 -9.61
CA ARG A 96 -5.05 -18.61 -10.77
C ARG A 96 -5.90 -19.88 -10.77
N ASN A 97 -6.12 -20.46 -9.60
CA ASN A 97 -6.93 -21.66 -9.40
C ASN A 97 -8.42 -21.35 -9.20
N LYS A 98 -8.91 -20.24 -9.76
CA LYS A 98 -10.34 -19.84 -9.72
C LYS A 98 -10.92 -19.84 -8.29
N PHE A 99 -10.15 -19.30 -7.33
CA PHE A 99 -10.47 -19.23 -5.90
C PHE A 99 -10.60 -20.57 -5.16
N ASN A 100 -10.15 -21.67 -5.77
CA ASN A 100 -9.98 -22.94 -5.08
C ASN A 100 -8.63 -22.94 -4.33
N TRP A 101 -8.68 -23.06 -3.00
CA TRP A 101 -7.54 -22.93 -2.09
C TRP A 101 -6.96 -24.29 -1.67
N PRO A 102 -5.79 -24.71 -2.21
CA PRO A 102 -5.22 -26.03 -1.93
C PRO A 102 -4.30 -26.05 -0.70
N PHE A 103 -3.95 -24.90 -0.13
CA PHE A 103 -2.83 -24.77 0.82
C PHE A 103 -3.20 -25.04 2.29
N GLY A 104 -4.44 -25.46 2.55
CA GLY A 104 -4.95 -25.73 3.90
C GLY A 104 -5.16 -24.47 4.76
N ASN A 105 -5.60 -24.70 6.00
CA ASN A 105 -6.06 -23.64 6.90
C ASN A 105 -4.95 -22.69 7.35
N PHE A 106 -3.75 -23.20 7.65
CA PHE A 106 -2.67 -22.37 8.17
C PHE A 106 -2.27 -21.26 7.19
N LEU A 107 -2.08 -21.60 5.91
CA LEU A 107 -1.72 -20.62 4.89
C LEU A 107 -2.91 -19.71 4.55
N CYS A 108 -4.15 -20.21 4.55
CA CYS A 108 -5.35 -19.38 4.37
C CYS A 108 -5.41 -18.25 5.42
N ARG A 109 -5.19 -18.60 6.68
CA ARG A 109 -5.13 -17.65 7.81
C ARG A 109 -3.94 -16.72 7.68
N SER A 110 -2.74 -17.26 7.48
CA SER A 110 -1.50 -16.48 7.44
C SER A 110 -1.46 -15.48 6.30
N THR A 111 -1.86 -15.89 5.08
CA THR A 111 -1.91 -15.01 3.91
C THR A 111 -2.93 -13.89 4.07
N SER A 112 -4.13 -14.20 4.57
CA SER A 112 -5.15 -13.18 4.83
C SER A 112 -4.71 -12.20 5.93
N THR A 113 -4.03 -12.72 6.95
CA THR A 113 -3.54 -11.92 8.09
C THR A 113 -2.37 -11.02 7.68
N SER A 114 -1.45 -11.49 6.84
CA SER A 114 -0.31 -10.68 6.38
C SER A 114 -0.76 -9.50 5.53
N ILE A 115 -1.83 -9.65 4.72
CA ILE A 115 -2.48 -8.55 4.00
C ILE A 115 -2.97 -7.48 4.99
N ARG A 116 -3.75 -7.88 6.00
CA ARG A 116 -4.28 -6.95 7.02
C ARG A 116 -3.16 -6.25 7.79
N LEU A 117 -2.17 -7.02 8.24
CA LEU A 117 -1.02 -6.51 8.98
C LEU A 117 -0.23 -5.49 8.16
N ASN A 118 0.00 -5.75 6.87
CA ASN A 118 0.71 -4.82 5.99
C ASN A 118 -0.02 -3.49 5.83
N VAL A 119 -1.36 -3.51 5.67
CA VAL A 119 -2.17 -2.27 5.61
C VAL A 119 -1.96 -1.44 6.86
N TYR A 120 -2.21 -2.04 8.03
CA TYR A 120 -2.11 -1.34 9.30
C TYR A 120 -0.69 -0.83 9.57
N ALA A 121 0.32 -1.69 9.39
CA ALA A 121 1.70 -1.31 9.60
C ALA A 121 2.12 -0.16 8.66
N SER A 122 1.80 -0.29 7.37
CA SER A 122 2.17 0.71 6.36
C SER A 122 1.55 2.07 6.65
N ILE A 123 0.23 2.12 6.89
CA ILE A 123 -0.46 3.39 7.07
C ILE A 123 -0.08 4.08 8.38
N TYR A 124 0.10 3.33 9.48
CA TYR A 124 0.50 3.92 10.75
C TYR A 124 1.96 4.40 10.74
N LEU A 125 2.86 3.72 10.01
CA LEU A 125 4.21 4.23 9.77
C LEU A 125 4.17 5.54 8.96
N LEU A 126 3.29 5.65 7.96
CA LEU A 126 3.11 6.90 7.21
C LEU A 126 2.51 8.03 8.05
N VAL A 127 1.58 7.72 8.98
CA VAL A 127 1.12 8.67 9.99
C VAL A 127 2.30 9.15 10.85
N ALA A 128 3.11 8.23 11.38
CA ALA A 128 4.28 8.57 12.20
C ALA A 128 5.29 9.46 11.47
N VAL A 129 5.56 9.16 10.19
CA VAL A 129 6.39 10.00 9.33
C VAL A 129 5.77 11.40 9.17
N SER A 130 4.45 11.47 8.92
CA SER A 130 3.73 12.73 8.76
C SER A 130 3.76 13.59 10.02
N VAL A 131 3.59 12.97 11.19
CA VAL A 131 3.72 13.64 12.50
C VAL A 131 5.14 14.16 12.71
N ASP A 132 6.18 13.35 12.47
CA ASP A 132 7.57 13.81 12.61
C ASP A 132 7.87 15.01 11.69
N ARG A 133 7.34 15.02 10.45
CA ARG A 133 7.48 16.15 9.53
C ARG A 133 6.74 17.39 10.02
N TYR A 134 5.50 17.22 10.47
CA TYR A 134 4.68 18.29 11.04
C TYR A 134 5.40 18.95 12.24
N LEU A 135 5.90 18.14 13.18
CA LEU A 135 6.69 18.61 14.32
C LEU A 135 8.07 19.16 13.95
N THR A 136 8.57 18.93 12.74
CA THR A 136 9.83 19.54 12.28
C THR A 136 9.59 20.93 11.70
N PHE A 137 8.52 21.07 10.92
CA PHE A 137 8.33 22.23 10.06
C PHE A 137 7.28 23.21 10.57
N VAL A 138 6.26 22.75 11.29
CA VAL A 138 5.21 23.61 11.85
C VAL A 138 5.64 24.11 13.22
N HIS A 139 5.81 23.20 14.17
CA HIS A 139 6.34 23.54 15.48
C HIS A 139 7.87 23.44 15.41
N THR A 140 8.59 24.53 15.64
CA THR A 140 10.05 24.48 15.79
C THR A 140 10.41 23.93 17.16
N LEU A 141 9.99 22.68 17.46
CA LEU A 141 10.25 22.07 18.75
C LEU A 141 11.74 21.78 18.88
N ASN A 142 12.38 22.49 19.80
CA ASN A 142 13.79 22.35 20.15
C ASN A 142 14.07 21.11 21.03
N HIS A 143 13.07 20.23 21.23
CA HIS A 143 13.20 19.08 22.11
C HIS A 143 13.79 17.87 21.39
N ARG A 144 15.10 17.68 21.62
CA ARG A 144 15.88 16.50 21.22
C ARG A 144 15.31 15.18 21.80
N GLU A 145 14.53 15.26 22.88
CA GLU A 145 13.91 14.12 23.57
C GLU A 145 12.68 13.56 22.83
N ILE A 146 11.76 14.42 22.38
CA ILE A 146 10.56 14.04 21.60
C ILE A 146 10.95 13.46 20.24
N ARG A 147 12.12 13.83 19.70
CA ARG A 147 12.64 13.30 18.42
C ARG A 147 13.82 12.35 18.63
N SER A 148 13.80 11.60 19.73
CA SER A 148 14.81 10.58 19.97
C SER A 148 14.57 9.34 19.11
N LYS A 149 15.65 8.62 18.80
CA LYS A 149 15.56 7.32 18.13
C LYS A 149 14.82 6.29 18.99
N THR A 150 14.87 6.45 20.31
CA THR A 150 14.13 5.61 21.26
C THR A 150 12.63 5.75 21.07
N MET A 151 12.12 6.98 20.95
CA MET A 151 10.70 7.21 20.65
C MET A 151 10.31 6.64 19.29
N ALA A 152 11.13 6.83 18.25
CA ALA A 152 10.86 6.24 16.93
C ALA A 152 10.75 4.71 16.98
N LYS A 153 11.65 4.03 17.71
CA LYS A 153 11.55 2.58 17.94
C LYS A 153 10.30 2.20 18.72
N GLY A 154 9.94 2.98 19.75
CA GLY A 154 8.70 2.79 20.51
C GLY A 154 7.44 2.91 19.63
N ILE A 155 7.40 3.90 18.74
CA ILE A 155 6.32 4.07 17.76
C ILE A 155 6.25 2.85 16.83
N CYS A 156 7.37 2.38 16.30
CA CYS A 156 7.37 1.16 15.47
C CYS A 156 6.83 -0.04 16.24
N LEU A 157 7.29 -0.26 17.48
CA LEU A 157 6.80 -1.36 18.33
C LEU A 157 5.29 -1.26 18.57
N LEU A 158 4.77 -0.08 18.86
CA LEU A 158 3.34 0.18 18.99
C LEU A 158 2.60 -0.11 17.68
N THR A 159 3.14 0.31 16.54
CA THR A 159 2.55 0.03 15.22
C THR A 159 2.46 -1.46 14.94
N TRP A 160 3.52 -2.24 15.25
CA TRP A 160 3.47 -3.69 15.13
C TRP A 160 2.45 -4.31 16.07
N PHE A 161 2.43 -3.89 17.34
CA PHE A 161 1.46 -4.37 18.30
C PHE A 161 0.01 -4.12 17.84
N PHE A 162 -0.32 -2.89 17.47
CA PHE A 162 -1.65 -2.54 16.98
C PHE A 162 -1.99 -3.25 15.67
N GLY A 163 -1.06 -3.32 14.72
CA GLY A 163 -1.27 -4.03 13.46
C GLY A 163 -1.56 -5.52 13.66
N ILE A 164 -0.82 -6.18 14.55
CA ILE A 164 -1.06 -7.58 14.91
C ILE A 164 -2.41 -7.71 15.61
N PHE A 165 -2.67 -6.89 16.62
CA PHE A 165 -3.92 -6.90 17.39
C PHE A 165 -5.15 -6.75 16.49
N LEU A 166 -5.16 -5.78 15.58
CA LEU A 166 -6.24 -5.55 14.64
C LEU A 166 -6.38 -6.66 13.59
N SER A 167 -5.31 -7.43 13.34
CA SER A 167 -5.33 -8.56 12.40
C SER A 167 -5.73 -9.90 13.06
N VAL A 168 -5.84 -9.96 14.39
CA VAL A 168 -6.24 -11.18 15.13
C VAL A 168 -7.58 -11.73 14.67
N PRO A 169 -8.66 -10.93 14.50
CA PRO A 169 -9.95 -11.47 14.04
C PRO A 169 -9.82 -12.18 12.69
N THR A 170 -9.09 -11.60 11.74
CA THR A 170 -8.86 -12.24 10.44
C THR A 170 -8.13 -13.58 10.59
N PHE A 171 -7.13 -13.68 11.46
CA PHE A 171 -6.43 -14.95 11.70
C PHE A 171 -7.33 -16.01 12.33
N MET A 172 -8.17 -15.61 13.29
CA MET A 172 -9.03 -16.54 14.04
C MET A 172 -10.20 -17.06 13.21
N PHE A 173 -10.83 -16.19 12.41
CA PHE A 173 -12.06 -16.50 11.70
C PHE A 173 -11.88 -16.86 10.21
N ARG A 174 -10.66 -16.73 9.65
CA ARG A 174 -10.36 -17.29 8.32
C ARG A 174 -10.26 -18.81 8.39
N THR A 175 -10.95 -19.48 7.47
CA THR A 175 -10.92 -20.93 7.34
C THR A 175 -11.13 -21.35 5.88
N VAL A 176 -10.76 -22.57 5.55
CA VAL A 176 -11.07 -23.20 4.26
C VAL A 176 -12.43 -23.88 4.38
N LYS A 177 -13.39 -23.48 3.54
CA LYS A 177 -14.74 -24.04 3.51
C LYS A 177 -15.04 -24.59 2.13
N HIS A 178 -15.64 -25.78 2.09
CA HIS A 178 -16.06 -26.39 0.84
C HIS A 178 -17.44 -25.86 0.42
N PHE A 179 -17.57 -25.45 -0.84
CA PHE A 179 -18.80 -24.97 -1.43
C PHE A 179 -19.27 -25.97 -2.51
N PRO A 180 -20.26 -26.83 -2.21
CA PRO A 180 -20.69 -27.89 -3.12
C PRO A 180 -21.22 -27.38 -4.46
N LEU A 181 -21.85 -26.20 -4.48
CA LEU A 181 -22.45 -25.61 -5.69
C LEU A 181 -21.43 -25.38 -6.82
N TRP A 182 -20.21 -24.99 -6.45
CA TRP A 182 -19.12 -24.74 -7.40
C TRP A 182 -18.03 -25.82 -7.34
N ASN A 183 -18.17 -26.81 -6.44
CA ASN A 183 -17.18 -27.84 -6.18
C ASN A 183 -15.77 -27.29 -5.87
N ILE A 184 -15.69 -26.21 -5.09
CA ILE A 184 -14.43 -25.57 -4.69
C ILE A 184 -14.26 -25.53 -3.17
N SER A 185 -13.01 -25.50 -2.73
CA SER A 185 -12.65 -25.25 -1.33
C SER A 185 -12.08 -23.85 -1.22
N ALA A 186 -12.87 -22.87 -0.82
CA ALA A 186 -12.44 -21.48 -0.77
C ALA A 186 -11.93 -21.09 0.62
N CYS A 187 -10.86 -20.29 0.65
CA CYS A 187 -10.47 -19.58 1.87
C CYS A 187 -11.48 -18.45 2.09
N THR A 188 -12.25 -18.50 3.18
CA THR A 188 -13.33 -17.53 3.49
C THR A 188 -13.30 -17.08 4.96
N LEU A 189 -13.95 -15.95 5.25
CA LEU A 189 -14.22 -15.50 6.62
C LEU A 189 -15.50 -16.19 7.11
N ASP A 190 -15.38 -17.04 8.13
CA ASP A 190 -16.49 -17.78 8.73
C ASP A 190 -16.84 -17.15 10.09
N PHE A 191 -17.46 -15.98 10.02
CA PHE A 191 -17.92 -15.27 11.21
C PHE A 191 -19.26 -15.83 11.72
N PRO A 192 -19.54 -15.80 13.04
CA PRO A 192 -20.75 -16.39 13.61
C PRO A 192 -22.05 -15.71 13.15
N THR A 193 -22.01 -14.40 12.88
CA THR A 193 -23.18 -13.63 12.45
C THR A 193 -22.81 -12.61 11.38
N PRO A 194 -23.77 -12.16 10.54
CA PRO A 194 -23.52 -11.12 9.53
C PRO A 194 -22.99 -9.81 10.14
N LEU A 195 -23.42 -9.46 11.34
CA LEU A 195 -22.95 -8.27 12.06
C LEU A 195 -21.43 -8.26 12.26
N TRP A 196 -20.81 -9.42 12.50
CA TRP A 196 -19.35 -9.51 12.64
C TRP A 196 -18.62 -9.24 11.33
N ILE A 197 -19.19 -9.65 10.19
CA ILE A 197 -18.63 -9.38 8.86
C ILE A 197 -18.63 -7.86 8.61
N THR A 198 -19.78 -7.23 8.82
CA THR A 198 -19.93 -5.78 8.65
C THR A 198 -19.05 -5.01 9.63
N ALA A 199 -18.98 -5.43 10.89
CA ALA A 199 -18.12 -4.79 11.90
C ALA A 199 -16.64 -4.90 11.56
N GLU A 200 -16.15 -6.06 11.11
CA GLU A 200 -14.75 -6.23 10.70
C GLU A 200 -14.42 -5.35 9.49
N ARG A 201 -15.29 -5.34 8.47
CA ARG A 201 -15.13 -4.48 7.29
C ARG A 201 -15.15 -3.00 7.67
N LEU A 202 -16.04 -2.58 8.56
CA LEU A 202 -16.13 -1.21 9.06
C LEU A 202 -14.86 -0.81 9.82
N VAL A 203 -14.35 -1.65 10.72
CA VAL A 203 -13.09 -1.41 11.43
C VAL A 203 -11.93 -1.33 10.45
N PHE A 204 -11.85 -2.26 9.50
CA PHE A 204 -10.80 -2.27 8.48
C PHE A 204 -10.83 -1.01 7.61
N ASN A 205 -12.00 -0.54 7.20
CA ASN A 205 -12.16 0.68 6.41
C ASN A 205 -11.86 1.94 7.22
N THR A 206 -12.42 2.05 8.42
CA THR A 206 -12.34 3.28 9.22
C THR A 206 -10.99 3.43 9.92
N VAL A 207 -10.60 2.43 10.70
CA VAL A 207 -9.37 2.42 11.51
C VAL A 207 -8.16 2.11 10.64
N GLY A 208 -8.33 1.27 9.61
CA GLY A 208 -7.27 0.90 8.67
C GLY A 208 -7.06 1.87 7.51
N PHE A 209 -7.99 2.80 7.25
CA PHE A 209 -7.82 3.76 6.15
C PHE A 209 -8.37 5.16 6.40
N MET A 210 -9.67 5.34 6.69
CA MET A 210 -10.28 6.68 6.70
C MET A 210 -9.67 7.62 7.75
N LEU A 211 -9.61 7.17 9.01
CA LEU A 211 -9.05 7.95 10.11
C LEU A 211 -7.56 8.27 9.89
N PRO A 212 -6.68 7.29 9.64
CA PRO A 212 -5.26 7.58 9.41
C PRO A 212 -5.02 8.40 8.12
N SER A 213 -5.78 8.20 7.05
CA SER A 213 -5.66 8.99 5.82
C SER A 213 -6.05 10.46 6.04
N THR A 214 -7.15 10.72 6.76
CA THR A 214 -7.53 12.09 7.12
C THR A 214 -6.45 12.75 7.98
N ALA A 215 -5.87 12.03 8.94
CA ALA A 215 -4.77 12.54 9.76
C ALA A 215 -3.54 12.86 8.88
N ILE A 216 -3.15 11.96 7.99
CA ILE A 216 -2.06 12.17 7.02
C ILE A 216 -2.33 13.42 6.19
N ILE A 217 -3.50 13.55 5.56
CA ILE A 217 -3.84 14.69 4.70
C ILE A 217 -3.73 16.00 5.49
N PHE A 218 -4.31 16.05 6.69
CA PHE A 218 -4.27 17.23 7.56
C PHE A 218 -2.83 17.62 7.97
N LEU A 219 -2.03 16.66 8.43
CA LEU A 219 -0.66 16.89 8.89
C LEU A 219 0.24 17.35 7.74
N ASN A 220 0.13 16.71 6.58
CA ASN A 220 0.94 17.04 5.40
C ASN A 220 0.51 18.38 4.81
N PHE A 221 -0.78 18.69 4.74
CA PHE A 221 -1.27 20.00 4.32
C PHE A 221 -0.71 21.13 5.20
N SER A 222 -0.79 20.97 6.51
CA SER A 222 -0.24 21.93 7.48
C SER A 222 1.28 22.10 7.33
N THR A 223 1.99 20.99 7.12
CA THR A 223 3.43 20.97 6.85
C THR A 223 3.79 21.75 5.58
N ILE A 224 3.09 21.49 4.47
CA ILE A 224 3.30 22.16 3.19
C ILE A 224 3.00 23.66 3.31
N SER A 225 1.92 24.03 3.99
CA SER A 225 1.55 25.42 4.23
C SER A 225 2.65 26.18 4.99
N SER A 226 3.16 25.60 6.08
CA SER A 226 4.27 26.18 6.85
C SER A 226 5.54 26.29 6.01
N LEU A 227 5.88 25.25 5.24
CA LEU A 227 7.04 25.25 4.35
C LEU A 227 6.94 26.37 3.30
N ARG A 228 5.76 26.55 2.68
CA ARG A 228 5.51 27.61 1.69
C ARG A 228 5.64 29.00 2.33
N LYS A 229 5.07 29.21 3.52
CA LYS A 229 5.20 30.47 4.26
C LYS A 229 6.66 30.80 4.57
N LYS A 230 7.41 29.85 5.15
CA LYS A 230 8.84 30.01 5.44
C LYS A 230 9.69 30.18 4.19
N ALA A 231 9.30 29.59 3.05
CA ALA A 231 10.00 29.75 1.78
C ALA A 231 9.79 31.13 1.15
N ARG A 232 8.58 31.72 1.28
CA ARG A 232 8.27 33.06 0.80
C ARG A 232 9.07 34.12 1.58
N VAL A 233 9.03 34.06 2.91
CA VAL A 233 9.78 34.97 3.78
C VAL A 233 11.28 34.94 3.47
N ARG A 234 11.84 33.74 3.27
CA ARG A 234 13.28 33.59 2.95
C ARG A 234 13.69 34.03 1.57
N ARG A 235 12.81 33.85 0.56
CA ARG A 235 13.05 34.42 -0.77
C ARG A 235 13.06 35.95 -0.72
N ALA A 236 12.21 36.57 0.09
CA ALA A 236 12.23 38.01 0.30
C ALA A 236 13.52 38.48 1.02
N LEU A 237 14.10 37.65 1.90
CA LEU A 237 15.32 37.95 2.64
C LEU A 237 16.62 37.50 1.94
N GLY A 238 16.56 36.85 0.77
CA GLY A 238 17.75 36.38 0.04
C GLY A 238 18.61 35.30 0.74
N THR A 239 18.14 34.69 1.84
CA THR A 239 18.94 33.84 2.74
C THR A 239 18.63 32.35 2.59
N GLU A 240 18.63 31.80 1.37
CA GLU A 240 18.38 30.36 1.17
C GLU A 240 19.67 29.53 1.28
N SER A 241 19.79 28.70 2.33
CA SER A 241 20.93 27.80 2.51
C SER A 241 20.79 26.47 1.74
N LEU A 242 21.91 25.89 1.28
CA LEU A 242 21.95 24.58 0.61
C LEU A 242 21.37 23.44 1.47
N LYS A 243 21.59 23.49 2.79
CA LYS A 243 21.07 22.51 3.77
C LYS A 243 19.54 22.49 3.78
N GLU A 244 18.91 23.65 3.62
CA GLU A 244 17.45 23.78 3.61
C GLU A 244 16.82 23.38 2.28
N ARG A 245 17.50 23.64 1.16
CA ARG A 245 17.11 23.12 -0.15
C ARG A 245 17.06 21.59 -0.16
N ASN A 246 18.06 20.94 0.45
CA ASN A 246 18.10 19.48 0.57
C ASN A 246 17.01 18.94 1.50
N SER A 247 16.68 19.64 2.59
CA SER A 247 15.57 19.29 3.48
C SER A 247 14.21 19.33 2.75
N ARG A 248 13.98 20.33 1.87
CA ARG A 248 12.78 20.40 1.03
C ARG A 248 12.67 19.21 0.07
N LYS A 249 13.75 18.86 -0.62
CA LYS A 249 13.79 17.71 -1.55
C LYS A 249 13.48 16.39 -0.84
N ALA A 250 14.06 16.17 0.34
CA ALA A 250 13.76 14.99 1.17
C ALA A 250 12.29 14.95 1.62
N THR A 251 11.67 16.10 1.83
CA THR A 251 10.24 16.20 2.18
C THR A 251 9.34 15.94 0.96
N THR A 252 9.74 16.39 -0.24
CA THR A 252 9.04 16.07 -1.51
C THR A 252 8.98 14.56 -1.77
N LEU A 253 10.07 13.84 -1.49
CA LEU A 253 10.10 12.37 -1.59
C LEU A 253 9.03 11.73 -0.69
N ILE A 254 8.94 12.16 0.56
CA ILE A 254 7.99 11.63 1.53
C ILE A 254 6.55 11.91 1.10
N PHE A 255 6.24 13.12 0.63
CA PHE A 255 4.91 13.43 0.09
C PHE A 255 4.56 12.58 -1.13
N ALA A 256 5.53 12.27 -1.99
CA ALA A 256 5.31 11.39 -3.14
C ALA A 256 4.95 9.96 -2.69
N VAL A 257 5.65 9.40 -1.70
CA VAL A 257 5.33 8.08 -1.12
C VAL A 257 3.93 8.06 -0.54
N ILE A 258 3.57 9.09 0.24
CA ILE A 258 2.25 9.23 0.86
C ILE A 258 1.15 9.31 -0.21
N LEU A 259 1.36 10.12 -1.26
CA LEU A 259 0.40 10.25 -2.34
C LEU A 259 0.20 8.93 -3.07
N MET A 260 1.29 8.21 -3.37
CA MET A 260 1.21 6.91 -4.04
C MET A 260 0.50 5.87 -3.18
N PHE A 261 0.77 5.83 -1.87
CA PHE A 261 0.04 4.98 -0.94
C PHE A 261 -1.47 5.25 -1.01
N LEU A 262 -1.88 6.52 -0.92
CA LEU A 262 -3.30 6.88 -0.99
C LEU A 262 -3.90 6.48 -2.35
N LEU A 263 -3.20 6.73 -3.46
CA LEU A 263 -3.69 6.35 -4.79
C LEU A 263 -3.84 4.84 -4.97
N CYS A 264 -2.93 4.04 -4.43
CA CYS A 264 -2.98 2.58 -4.51
C CYS A 264 -4.10 1.99 -3.63
N TRP A 265 -4.29 2.52 -2.42
CA TRP A 265 -5.23 1.95 -1.44
C TRP A 265 -6.65 2.50 -1.53
N THR A 266 -6.85 3.74 -1.99
CA THR A 266 -8.18 4.36 -2.07
C THR A 266 -9.18 3.52 -2.88
N PRO A 267 -8.84 2.98 -4.08
CA PRO A 267 -9.79 2.20 -4.87
C PRO A 267 -10.31 0.98 -4.10
N TYR A 268 -9.41 0.22 -3.46
CA TYR A 268 -9.80 -0.93 -2.64
C TYR A 268 -10.72 -0.52 -1.49
N GLN A 269 -10.34 0.52 -0.75
CA GLN A 269 -11.09 0.97 0.41
C GLN A 269 -12.43 1.59 0.05
N PHE A 270 -12.54 2.18 -1.14
CA PHE A 270 -13.81 2.63 -1.69
C PHE A 270 -14.76 1.45 -1.95
N PHE A 271 -14.27 0.36 -2.58
CA PHE A 271 -15.11 -0.82 -2.79
C PHE A 271 -15.48 -1.54 -1.49
N VAL A 272 -14.57 -1.63 -0.51
CA VAL A 272 -14.90 -2.15 0.83
C VAL A 272 -15.99 -1.30 1.49
N PHE A 273 -15.94 0.03 1.34
CA PHE A 273 -16.99 0.91 1.85
C PHE A 273 -18.33 0.66 1.16
N LEU A 274 -18.35 0.51 -0.17
CA LEU A 274 -19.56 0.17 -0.90
C LEU A 274 -20.11 -1.22 -0.51
N ASP A 275 -19.25 -2.20 -0.25
CA ASP A 275 -19.68 -3.52 0.22
C ASP A 275 -20.32 -3.44 1.62
N ILE A 276 -19.86 -2.55 2.50
CA ILE A 276 -20.55 -2.28 3.78
C ILE A 276 -21.97 -1.75 3.53
N LEU A 277 -22.14 -0.84 2.57
CA LEU A 277 -23.47 -0.32 2.19
C LEU A 277 -24.35 -1.42 1.59
N TYR A 278 -23.76 -2.35 0.85
CA TYR A 278 -24.48 -3.48 0.26
C TYR A 278 -24.91 -4.49 1.34
N GLN A 279 -24.03 -4.85 2.27
CA GLN A 279 -24.36 -5.75 3.38
C GLN A 279 -25.36 -5.17 4.37
N THR A 280 -25.46 -3.85 4.46
CA THR A 280 -26.45 -3.14 5.28
C THR A 280 -27.74 -2.80 4.52
N GLU A 281 -27.89 -3.35 3.31
CA GLU A 281 -29.07 -3.19 2.44
C GLU A 281 -29.39 -1.74 2.07
N VAL A 282 -28.42 -0.83 2.18
CA VAL A 282 -28.54 0.57 1.72
C VAL A 282 -28.52 0.65 0.20
N ILE A 283 -27.70 -0.20 -0.43
CA ILE A 283 -27.67 -0.41 -1.88
C ILE A 283 -27.95 -1.87 -2.17
N ASN A 284 -28.82 -2.15 -3.14
CA ASN A 284 -29.28 -3.51 -3.45
C ASN A 284 -29.37 -3.73 -4.96
N GLY A 285 -29.28 -5.00 -5.37
CA GLY A 285 -29.41 -5.43 -6.76
C GLY A 285 -28.19 -6.18 -7.26
N CYS A 286 -28.41 -7.06 -8.25
CA CYS A 286 -27.35 -7.93 -8.76
C CYS A 286 -26.19 -7.18 -9.43
N PHE A 287 -26.46 -6.02 -10.03
CA PHE A 287 -25.42 -5.14 -10.56
C PHE A 287 -24.37 -4.79 -9.51
N TRP A 288 -24.80 -4.44 -8.28
CA TRP A 288 -23.89 -4.07 -7.21
C TRP A 288 -23.06 -5.27 -6.74
N GLY A 289 -23.65 -6.46 -6.63
CA GLY A 289 -22.91 -7.67 -6.27
C GLY A 289 -21.75 -7.96 -7.22
N GLU A 290 -22.00 -7.93 -8.53
CA GLU A 290 -20.95 -8.15 -9.55
C GLU A 290 -19.92 -7.02 -9.57
N LEU A 291 -20.36 -5.76 -9.49
CA LEU A 291 -19.47 -4.60 -9.47
C LEU A 291 -18.54 -4.62 -8.25
N LEU A 292 -19.04 -5.04 -7.08
CA LEU A 292 -18.25 -5.15 -5.85
C LEU A 292 -17.21 -6.26 -5.95
N ASN A 293 -17.57 -7.43 -6.45
CA ASN A 293 -16.63 -8.54 -6.60
C ASN A 293 -15.45 -8.16 -7.54
N PHE A 294 -15.76 -7.57 -8.69
CA PHE A 294 -14.75 -7.11 -9.63
C PHE A 294 -13.95 -5.91 -9.09
N GLY A 295 -14.66 -4.95 -8.51
CA GLY A 295 -14.08 -3.73 -7.96
C GLY A 295 -13.12 -3.97 -6.81
N GLU A 296 -13.49 -4.86 -5.86
CA GLU A 296 -12.60 -5.27 -4.78
C GLU A 296 -11.35 -5.97 -5.33
N GLN A 297 -11.49 -6.85 -6.32
CA GLN A 297 -10.36 -7.55 -6.93
C GLN A 297 -9.41 -6.59 -7.66
N PHE A 298 -9.96 -5.65 -8.43
CA PHE A 298 -9.19 -4.61 -9.11
C PHE A 298 -8.50 -3.67 -8.11
N GLY A 299 -9.25 -3.19 -7.11
CA GLY A 299 -8.74 -2.32 -6.06
C GLY A 299 -7.64 -2.99 -5.27
N TYR A 300 -7.82 -4.26 -4.89
CA TYR A 300 -6.80 -5.06 -4.21
C TYR A 300 -5.53 -5.18 -5.07
N THR A 301 -5.68 -5.42 -6.38
CA THR A 301 -4.55 -5.48 -7.31
C THR A 301 -3.74 -4.19 -7.30
N LEU A 302 -4.38 -3.02 -7.35
CA LEU A 302 -3.72 -1.71 -7.23
C LEU A 302 -3.08 -1.49 -5.84
N ALA A 303 -3.72 -1.98 -4.79
CA ALA A 303 -3.21 -1.88 -3.43
C ALA A 303 -1.91 -2.68 -3.26
N THR A 304 -1.80 -3.87 -3.89
CA THR A 304 -0.56 -4.67 -3.84
C THR A 304 0.66 -3.95 -4.41
N THR A 305 0.45 -3.04 -5.37
CA THR A 305 1.51 -2.25 -5.99
C THR A 305 2.19 -1.30 -4.99
N ASN A 306 1.50 -0.92 -3.91
CA ASN A 306 2.06 -0.07 -2.86
C ASN A 306 3.37 -0.66 -2.29
N SER A 307 3.41 -1.97 -2.04
CA SER A 307 4.57 -2.64 -1.46
C SER A 307 5.78 -2.71 -2.39
N CYS A 308 5.61 -2.59 -3.72
CA CYS A 308 6.73 -2.56 -4.68
C CYS A 308 7.16 -1.14 -5.07
N ILE A 309 6.23 -0.18 -5.06
CA ILE A 309 6.50 1.21 -5.43
C ILE A 309 7.42 1.89 -4.40
N ASN A 310 7.34 1.52 -3.12
CA ASN A 310 8.13 2.12 -2.04
C ASN A 310 9.65 2.12 -2.35
N PRO A 311 10.32 0.96 -2.57
CA PRO A 311 11.72 0.91 -3.00
C PRO A 311 12.02 1.63 -4.31
N VAL A 312 11.13 1.55 -5.30
CA VAL A 312 11.28 2.23 -6.60
C VAL A 312 11.40 3.73 -6.38
N ILE A 313 10.52 4.32 -5.58
CA ILE A 313 10.59 5.74 -5.22
C ILE A 313 11.94 6.06 -4.54
N TYR A 314 12.44 5.23 -3.64
CA TYR A 314 13.72 5.47 -2.97
C TYR A 314 14.92 5.40 -3.93
N VAL A 315 14.93 4.43 -4.84
CA VAL A 315 16.01 4.26 -5.82
C VAL A 315 16.02 5.41 -6.82
N PHE A 316 14.87 5.78 -7.39
CA PHE A 316 14.83 6.81 -8.44
C PHE A 316 14.88 8.23 -7.88
N VAL A 317 14.20 8.49 -6.76
CA VAL A 317 14.01 9.85 -6.22
C VAL A 317 14.88 10.12 -4.98
N GLY A 318 15.27 9.08 -4.23
CA GLY A 318 16.02 9.21 -2.98
C GLY A 318 17.54 9.33 -3.14
N LYS A 319 18.05 10.55 -3.37
CA LYS A 319 19.51 10.80 -3.45
C LYS A 319 20.28 10.27 -2.22
N SER A 320 19.74 10.43 -1.01
CA SER A 320 20.38 9.95 0.23
C SER A 320 20.40 8.42 0.33
N PHE A 321 19.38 7.73 -0.15
CA PHE A 321 19.33 6.27 -0.16
C PHE A 321 20.37 5.72 -1.12
N ARG A 322 20.40 6.25 -2.34
CA ARG A 322 21.38 5.88 -3.38
C ARG A 322 22.82 6.01 -2.90
N GLN A 323 23.18 7.11 -2.23
CA GLN A 323 24.53 7.31 -1.70
C GLN A 323 24.90 6.22 -0.69
N LYS A 324 24.01 5.93 0.25
CA LYS A 324 24.23 4.86 1.25
C LYS A 324 24.33 3.48 0.61
N ALA A 325 23.47 3.17 -0.36
CA ALA A 325 23.52 1.91 -1.10
C ALA A 325 24.88 1.75 -1.79
N LEU A 326 25.35 2.79 -2.50
CA LEU A 326 26.66 2.78 -3.15
C LEU A 326 27.82 2.59 -2.17
N GLU A 327 27.78 3.27 -1.02
CA GLU A 327 28.77 3.11 0.05
C GLU A 327 28.78 1.72 0.67
N VAL A 328 27.63 1.04 0.73
CA VAL A 328 27.55 -0.35 1.20
C VAL A 328 28.09 -1.29 0.13
N PHE A 329 27.65 -1.16 -1.12
CA PHE A 329 28.12 -2.03 -2.21
C PHE A 329 29.62 -1.89 -2.48
N SER A 330 30.19 -0.69 -2.35
CA SER A 330 31.63 -0.47 -2.53
C SER A 330 32.49 -1.20 -1.48
N GLN A 331 31.92 -1.57 -0.33
CA GLN A 331 32.63 -2.38 0.68
C GLN A 331 32.75 -3.85 0.27
N PHE A 332 31.91 -4.32 -0.64
CA PHE A 332 31.90 -5.71 -1.14
C PHE A 332 32.62 -5.87 -2.49
N ILE A 333 32.98 -4.77 -3.16
CA ILE A 333 33.77 -4.81 -4.38
C ILE A 333 35.26 -4.89 -3.97
N PRO A 334 36.01 -5.94 -4.38
CA PRO A 334 37.44 -6.03 -4.10
C PRO A 334 38.19 -4.79 -4.60
N CYS A 335 39.14 -4.28 -3.82
CA CYS A 335 40.04 -3.19 -4.20
C CYS A 335 40.79 -3.57 -5.49
N GLY A 336 40.30 -3.12 -6.65
CA GLY A 336 40.88 -3.46 -7.96
C GLY A 336 40.01 -3.11 -9.16
N PHE A 337 38.69 -2.99 -9.00
CA PHE A 337 37.82 -2.46 -10.06
C PHE A 337 37.72 -0.93 -9.98
N PRO A 338 38.18 -0.17 -11.00
CA PRO A 338 38.01 1.27 -11.01
C PRO A 338 36.51 1.59 -11.15
N LEU A 339 35.94 2.18 -10.10
CA LEU A 339 34.54 2.65 -10.00
C LEU A 339 34.23 3.85 -10.91
N ARG A 340 34.82 3.88 -12.13
CA ARG A 340 34.64 4.97 -13.10
C ARG A 340 33.25 4.99 -13.73
N TRP A 341 32.50 3.89 -13.62
CA TRP A 341 31.17 3.73 -14.22
C TRP A 341 29.99 4.18 -13.34
N VAL A 342 30.20 4.49 -12.05
CA VAL A 342 29.09 4.86 -11.13
C VAL A 342 29.10 6.35 -10.73
N SER A 343 30.01 7.15 -11.30
CA SER A 343 29.90 8.60 -11.24
C SER A 343 28.79 9.08 -12.17
N PHE A 344 27.55 9.10 -11.70
CA PHE A 344 26.50 9.95 -12.27
C PHE A 344 26.94 11.40 -12.07
N LYS A 345 27.71 11.92 -13.04
CA LYS A 345 28.38 13.21 -13.01
C LYS A 345 27.34 14.32 -13.19
N GLU A 346 26.71 14.75 -12.10
CA GLU A 346 25.98 16.03 -12.08
C GLU A 346 27.04 17.14 -11.96
N LYS A 347 27.33 17.84 -13.07
CA LYS A 347 28.22 19.01 -13.13
C LYS A 347 27.73 20.07 -12.13
N SER A 348 28.46 20.26 -11.03
CA SER A 348 28.46 21.53 -10.29
C SER A 348 29.73 22.28 -10.68
N SER A 349 29.63 23.10 -11.72
CA SER A 349 30.62 24.16 -11.96
C SER A 349 30.40 25.28 -10.93
N TYR A 350 31.45 26.04 -10.66
CA TYR A 350 31.59 27.14 -9.68
C TYR A 350 32.07 26.72 -8.29
N PHE A 351 33.39 26.58 -8.15
CA PHE A 351 34.19 27.30 -7.13
C PHE A 351 35.70 27.02 -7.35
N ASN A 352 36.37 27.86 -8.13
CA ASN A 352 37.77 28.24 -7.89
C ASN A 352 37.64 29.74 -7.56
N GLY A 353 37.87 30.19 -6.33
CA GLY A 353 39.16 30.11 -5.64
C GLY A 353 39.80 31.48 -5.70
N LEU A 354 39.14 32.49 -5.11
CA LEU A 354 39.71 33.82 -4.90
C LEU A 354 40.58 33.75 -3.63
N THR A 355 41.88 33.56 -3.84
CA THR A 355 42.91 33.73 -2.82
C THR A 355 43.06 35.22 -2.51
N VAL A 356 42.51 35.67 -1.37
CA VAL A 356 42.89 36.94 -0.76
C VAL A 356 44.18 36.69 0.03
N ARG A 357 45.27 37.26 -0.46
CA ARG A 357 46.56 37.31 0.24
C ARG A 357 46.56 38.58 1.10
N SER A 358 46.46 38.42 2.41
CA SER A 358 46.71 39.49 3.37
C SER A 358 48.22 39.57 3.65
N SER A 359 48.84 40.70 3.30
CA SER A 359 50.18 41.07 3.73
C SER A 359 50.11 42.33 4.60
N LEU A 360 50.28 42.11 5.90
CA LEU A 360 50.77 43.01 6.95
C LEU A 360 51.85 42.11 7.59
N THR A 361 53.14 42.36 7.41
CA THR A 361 53.98 43.50 7.80
C THR A 361 55.32 43.34 7.09
#